data_AF-A0A7C2KUI5-F1
#
_entry.id   AF-A0A7C2KUI5-F1
#
_cell.length_a   1.000
_cell.length_b   1.000
_cell.length_c   1.000
_cell.angle_alpha   90.00
_cell.angle_beta   90.00
_cell.angle_gamma   90.00
#
_symmetry.space_group_name_H-M   'P 1'
#
loop_
_entity.id
_entity.type
_entity.pdbx_description
1 polymer ?
#
loop_
_entity_poly.entity_id
_entity_poly.type
_entity_poly.pdbx_seq_one_letter_code
_entity_poly.pdbx_strand_id
1 'polypeptide(L)'
;MSIDWQQREVRADGVVVLREGPLEYVACFRGKEHESIVRLTAAAAHIAMALGLIGLTPGHPPRWEETQQRYAPPAGDLVDVAFEWQDEAGRTQTAPAFAWLREVEYARAAIDRPWVFAGSRRMEDGSLAADRSGSGLAIVDDGDCLLALTRSHTSRNEELWALADAAAIPSLRTRVTLVLRAARPRSYAVAVDFRGTARVDGRYVADEDLADLIGLALRLDPAYVQKITCENSLRSDVAAVQRRLLLAGVPAAALHWGADTPTGGPQSAP
;
A
#
# COMPACT_ATOMS: atom_id res chain seq x y z
N MET A 1 -15.14 5.15 -17.24
CA MET A 1 -15.30 4.24 -16.07
C MET A 1 -16.23 3.09 -16.44
N SER A 2 -15.90 1.87 -16.04
CA SER A 2 -16.69 0.66 -16.24
C SER A 2 -16.51 -0.32 -15.08
N ILE A 3 -17.38 -1.34 -15.02
CA ILE A 3 -17.22 -2.50 -14.14
C ILE A 3 -17.04 -3.72 -15.04
N ASP A 4 -15.95 -4.47 -14.84
CA ASP A 4 -15.79 -5.80 -15.39
C ASP A 4 -16.41 -6.80 -14.41
N TRP A 5 -17.58 -7.34 -14.76
CA TRP A 5 -18.30 -8.28 -13.90
C TRP A 5 -17.69 -9.69 -13.88
N GLN A 6 -16.94 -10.05 -14.92
CA GLN A 6 -16.29 -11.35 -15.01
C GLN A 6 -15.09 -11.41 -14.08
N GLN A 7 -14.26 -10.37 -14.11
CA GLN A 7 -13.09 -10.24 -13.22
C GLN A 7 -13.44 -9.59 -11.86
N ARG A 8 -14.64 -9.03 -11.73
CA ARG A 8 -15.09 -8.21 -10.58
C ARG A 8 -14.14 -7.05 -10.31
N GLU A 9 -13.89 -6.26 -11.34
CA GLU A 9 -12.97 -5.11 -11.29
C GLU A 9 -13.71 -3.81 -11.60
N VAL A 10 -13.37 -2.75 -10.88
CA VAL A 10 -13.76 -1.37 -11.21
C VAL A 10 -12.62 -0.74 -11.99
N ARG A 11 -12.95 -0.17 -13.15
CA ARG A 11 -11.98 0.43 -14.08
C ARG A 11 -12.30 1.92 -14.26
N ALA A 12 -11.37 2.80 -13.90
CA ALA A 12 -11.56 4.25 -13.96
C ALA A 12 -10.47 4.91 -14.82
N ASP A 13 -10.88 5.82 -15.72
CA ASP A 13 -9.96 6.49 -16.63
C ASP A 13 -9.23 7.63 -15.91
N GLY A 14 -7.93 7.75 -16.17
CA GLY A 14 -7.07 8.78 -15.62
C GLY A 14 -5.99 9.24 -16.60
N VAL A 15 -5.23 10.24 -16.16
CA VAL A 15 -4.11 10.80 -16.93
C VAL A 15 -2.93 11.05 -15.99
N VAL A 16 -1.71 10.73 -16.44
CA VAL A 16 -0.49 11.07 -15.69
C VAL A 16 -0.30 12.59 -15.67
N VAL A 17 -0.23 13.18 -14.48
CA VAL A 17 -0.07 14.62 -14.25
C VAL A 17 1.25 14.98 -13.56
N LEU A 18 1.89 14.01 -12.90
CA LEU A 18 3.19 14.18 -12.23
C LEU A 18 4.02 12.91 -12.37
N ARG A 19 5.35 13.06 -12.55
CA ARG A 19 6.31 11.95 -12.65
C ARG A 19 7.46 12.06 -11.67
N GLU A 20 7.67 13.25 -11.10
CA GLU A 20 8.80 13.57 -10.23
C GLU A 20 8.31 14.50 -9.12
N GLY A 21 8.86 14.31 -7.92
CA GLY A 21 8.53 15.12 -6.75
C GLY A 21 7.91 14.29 -5.61
N PRO A 22 7.74 14.92 -4.44
CA PRO A 22 7.11 14.28 -3.29
C PRO A 22 5.61 14.10 -3.51
N LEU A 23 5.03 13.10 -2.84
CA LEU A 23 3.67 12.67 -3.07
C LEU A 23 2.86 12.62 -1.76
N GLU A 24 1.63 13.13 -1.84
CA GLU A 24 0.57 12.82 -0.88
C GLU A 24 -0.38 11.75 -1.42
N TYR A 25 -0.51 11.65 -2.74
CA TYR A 25 -1.43 10.71 -3.38
C TYR A 25 -0.77 9.99 -4.56
N VAL A 26 -1.17 8.74 -4.77
CA VAL A 26 -0.87 8.05 -6.04
C VAL A 26 -1.82 8.51 -7.13
N ALA A 27 -3.10 8.68 -6.80
CA ALA A 27 -4.10 9.19 -7.71
C ALA A 27 -5.07 10.11 -6.98
N CYS A 28 -5.51 11.16 -7.66
CA CYS A 28 -6.42 12.15 -7.12
C CYS A 28 -7.62 12.40 -8.04
N PHE A 29 -8.62 13.05 -7.47
CA PHE A 29 -9.64 13.77 -8.25
C PHE A 29 -9.15 15.19 -8.53
N ARG A 30 -10.01 16.05 -9.07
CA ARG A 30 -9.63 17.43 -9.42
C ARG A 30 -9.18 18.22 -8.18
N GLY A 31 -8.06 18.94 -8.26
CA GLY A 31 -7.59 19.90 -7.24
C GLY A 31 -6.25 19.55 -6.59
N LYS A 32 -5.75 18.33 -6.78
CA LYS A 32 -4.58 17.75 -6.07
C LYS A 32 -3.47 17.31 -7.03
N GLU A 33 -3.50 17.80 -8.28
CA GLU A 33 -2.62 17.34 -9.37
C GLU A 33 -1.13 17.62 -9.16
N HIS A 34 -0.76 18.56 -8.27
CA HIS A 34 0.63 18.94 -8.01
C HIS A 34 1.34 18.00 -7.02
N GLU A 35 0.61 17.08 -6.40
CA GLU A 35 1.09 16.13 -5.38
C GLU A 35 0.59 14.71 -5.64
N SER A 36 0.20 14.44 -6.89
CA SER A 36 -0.45 13.19 -7.32
C SER A 36 0.08 12.72 -8.67
N ILE A 37 0.36 11.42 -8.83
CA ILE A 37 0.85 10.87 -10.12
C ILE A 37 -0.25 10.91 -11.18
N VAL A 38 -1.48 10.51 -10.82
CA VAL A 38 -2.61 10.37 -11.75
C VAL A 38 -3.78 11.26 -11.35
N ARG A 39 -4.36 11.97 -12.31
CA ARG A 39 -5.69 12.59 -12.14
C ARG A 39 -6.77 11.70 -12.75
N LEU A 40 -7.69 11.23 -11.91
CA LEU A 40 -8.87 10.46 -12.32
C LEU A 40 -9.93 11.38 -12.91
N THR A 41 -10.71 10.84 -13.85
CA THR A 41 -11.79 11.57 -14.54
C THR A 41 -13.17 11.26 -13.95
N ALA A 42 -13.34 10.12 -13.29
CA ALA A 42 -14.57 9.75 -12.61
C ALA A 42 -14.68 10.48 -11.26
N ALA A 43 -15.91 10.74 -10.82
CA ALA A 43 -16.19 11.19 -9.46
C ALA A 43 -15.83 10.09 -8.44
N ALA A 44 -15.37 10.50 -7.25
CA ALA A 44 -15.11 9.63 -6.12
C ALA A 44 -16.34 8.81 -5.75
N ALA A 45 -17.52 9.44 -5.71
CA ALA A 45 -18.78 8.77 -5.46
C ALA A 45 -19.06 7.63 -6.44
N HIS A 46 -18.73 7.79 -7.73
CA HIS A 46 -18.94 6.73 -8.73
C HIS A 46 -18.01 5.54 -8.49
N ILE A 47 -16.74 5.79 -8.17
CA ILE A 47 -15.80 4.71 -7.84
C ILE A 47 -16.24 4.00 -6.55
N ALA A 48 -16.62 4.74 -5.51
CA ALA A 48 -17.10 4.18 -4.26
C ALA A 48 -18.32 3.26 -4.46
N MET A 49 -19.32 3.72 -5.23
CA MET A 49 -20.50 2.92 -5.55
C MET A 49 -20.13 1.67 -6.36
N ALA A 50 -19.22 1.80 -7.34
CA ALA A 50 -18.79 0.67 -8.15
C ALA A 50 -18.04 -0.40 -7.33
N LEU A 51 -17.22 0.02 -6.35
CA LEU A 51 -16.59 -0.90 -5.40
C LEU A 51 -17.64 -1.64 -4.56
N GLY A 52 -18.66 -0.91 -4.09
CA GLY A 52 -19.83 -1.50 -3.43
C GLY A 52 -20.56 -2.54 -4.29
N LEU A 53 -20.74 -2.25 -5.58
CA LEU A 53 -21.39 -3.16 -6.53
C LEU A 53 -20.61 -4.46 -6.79
N ILE A 54 -19.28 -4.45 -6.67
CA ILE A 54 -18.46 -5.67 -6.74
C ILE A 54 -18.31 -6.37 -5.37
N GLY A 55 -19.01 -5.88 -4.34
CA GLY A 55 -19.14 -6.51 -3.02
C GLY A 55 -18.19 -6.00 -1.94
N LEU A 56 -17.53 -4.85 -2.16
CA LEU A 56 -16.61 -4.26 -1.18
C LEU A 56 -17.30 -3.24 -0.28
N THR A 57 -16.99 -3.29 1.01
CA THR A 57 -17.58 -2.43 2.03
C THR A 57 -16.59 -1.34 2.42
N PRO A 58 -16.98 -0.05 2.33
CA PRO A 58 -16.16 1.03 2.85
C PRO A 58 -16.19 1.03 4.38
N GLY A 59 -15.09 1.43 5.02
CA GLY A 59 -15.07 1.71 6.45
C GLY A 59 -14.97 3.20 6.72
N HIS A 60 -13.77 3.66 7.08
CA HIS A 60 -13.48 5.07 7.27
C HIS A 60 -12.02 5.42 6.96
N PRO A 61 -11.75 6.66 6.54
CA PRO A 61 -10.38 7.17 6.40
C PRO A 61 -9.69 7.29 7.76
N PRO A 62 -8.36 7.55 7.79
CA PRO A 62 -7.66 7.88 9.01
C PRO A 62 -8.34 9.06 9.73
N ARG A 63 -8.42 9.00 11.06
CA ARG A 63 -9.09 10.03 11.87
C ARG A 63 -8.19 10.47 13.00
N TRP A 64 -8.01 11.77 13.15
CA TRP A 64 -7.30 12.30 14.31
C TRP A 64 -8.08 12.02 15.60
N GLU A 65 -7.46 11.29 16.53
CA GLU A 65 -8.01 11.06 17.86
C GLU A 65 -7.39 12.05 18.86
N GLU A 66 -8.16 13.07 19.24
CA GLU A 66 -7.67 14.12 20.15
C GLU A 66 -7.20 13.57 21.50
N THR A 67 -7.87 12.56 22.05
CA THR A 67 -7.48 12.00 23.36
C THR A 67 -6.14 11.28 23.31
N GLN A 68 -5.83 10.61 22.19
CA GLN A 68 -4.61 9.83 22.04
C GLN A 68 -3.51 10.60 21.27
N GLN A 69 -3.83 11.79 20.76
CA GLN A 69 -2.95 12.64 19.94
C GLN A 69 -2.29 11.84 18.81
N ARG A 70 -3.06 10.97 18.16
CA ARG A 70 -2.61 10.14 17.03
C ARG A 70 -3.76 9.89 16.05
N TYR A 71 -3.43 9.49 14.83
CA TYR A 71 -4.42 9.02 13.88
C TYR A 71 -4.88 7.59 14.22
N ALA A 72 -6.18 7.40 14.32
CA ALA A 72 -6.81 6.09 14.19
C ALA A 72 -6.53 5.55 12.78
N PRO A 73 -6.12 4.28 12.62
CA PRO A 73 -5.90 3.71 11.30
C PRO A 73 -7.20 3.64 10.50
N PRO A 74 -7.14 3.64 9.17
CA PRO A 74 -8.33 3.50 8.34
C PRO A 74 -8.93 2.09 8.45
N ALA A 75 -10.23 2.00 8.18
CA ALA A 75 -10.98 0.74 8.15
C ALA A 75 -11.71 0.57 6.82
N GLY A 76 -12.06 -0.68 6.49
CA GLY A 76 -12.78 -1.05 5.27
C GLY A 76 -12.22 -2.33 4.64
N ASP A 77 -12.82 -2.78 3.55
CA ASP A 77 -12.29 -3.92 2.80
C ASP A 77 -10.97 -3.58 2.11
N LEU A 78 -10.15 -4.61 1.87
CA LEU A 78 -8.86 -4.46 1.23
C LEU A 78 -9.00 -4.51 -0.30
N VAL A 79 -8.25 -3.64 -0.98
CA VAL A 79 -8.33 -3.41 -2.43
C VAL A 79 -6.95 -3.52 -3.07
N ASP A 80 -6.85 -4.32 -4.13
CA ASP A 80 -5.70 -4.28 -5.02
C ASP A 80 -5.87 -3.14 -6.01
N VAL A 81 -4.79 -2.37 -6.19
CA VAL A 81 -4.76 -1.22 -7.09
C VAL A 81 -3.65 -1.40 -8.11
N ALA A 82 -4.02 -1.31 -9.38
CA ALA A 82 -3.08 -1.31 -10.49
C ALA A 82 -3.40 -0.21 -11.49
N PHE A 83 -2.41 0.14 -12.31
CA PHE A 83 -2.57 0.96 -13.50
C PHE A 83 -2.30 0.14 -14.74
N GLU A 84 -3.15 0.31 -15.75
CA GLU A 84 -2.93 -0.17 -17.10
C GLU A 84 -2.75 1.02 -18.06
N TRP A 85 -1.83 0.88 -19.02
CA TRP A 85 -1.61 1.90 -20.05
C TRP A 85 -1.05 1.28 -21.32
N GLN A 86 -1.01 2.06 -22.40
CA GLN A 86 -0.33 1.68 -23.63
C GLN A 86 1.07 2.29 -23.64
N ASP A 87 2.11 1.48 -23.84
CA ASP A 87 3.46 2.00 -24.08
C ASP A 87 3.60 2.63 -25.47
N GLU A 88 4.77 3.19 -25.76
CA GLU A 88 5.07 3.84 -27.05
C GLU A 88 4.96 2.87 -28.24
N ALA A 89 5.08 1.56 -28.00
CA ALA A 89 4.90 0.51 -29.01
C ALA A 89 3.44 0.03 -29.12
N GLY A 90 2.50 0.63 -28.37
CA GLY A 90 1.10 0.25 -28.35
C GLY A 90 0.83 -1.09 -27.65
N ARG A 91 1.72 -1.52 -26.75
CA ARG A 91 1.53 -2.71 -25.92
C ARG A 91 0.90 -2.32 -24.60
N THR A 92 -0.07 -3.10 -24.15
CA THR A 92 -0.65 -2.94 -22.82
C THR A 92 0.38 -3.29 -21.76
N GLN A 93 0.66 -2.33 -20.90
CA GLN A 93 1.46 -2.48 -19.69
C GLN A 93 0.56 -2.46 -18.48
N THR A 94 0.98 -3.14 -17.41
CA THR A 94 0.28 -3.15 -16.13
C THR A 94 1.29 -3.08 -15.00
N ALA A 95 1.03 -2.26 -14.00
CA ALA A 95 1.85 -2.20 -12.78
C ALA A 95 0.97 -1.97 -11.55
N PRO A 96 1.29 -2.57 -10.39
CA PRO A 96 0.67 -2.21 -9.13
C PRO A 96 1.01 -0.74 -8.80
N ALA A 97 0.10 -0.04 -8.11
CA ALA A 97 0.28 1.36 -7.75
C ALA A 97 1.62 1.64 -7.02
N PHE A 98 2.04 0.74 -6.13
CA PHE A 98 3.30 0.86 -5.38
C PHE A 98 4.56 0.81 -6.26
N ALA A 99 4.49 0.23 -7.46
CA ALA A 99 5.63 0.22 -8.38
C ALA A 99 5.97 1.61 -8.93
N TRP A 100 5.08 2.59 -8.77
CA TRP A 100 5.31 3.98 -9.18
C TRP A 100 5.81 4.87 -8.03
N LEU A 101 6.01 4.29 -6.84
CA LEU A 101 6.48 4.97 -5.64
C LEU A 101 7.93 4.61 -5.34
N ARG A 102 8.72 5.63 -4.99
CA ARG A 102 10.07 5.47 -4.46
C ARG A 102 10.16 6.00 -3.03
N GLU A 103 10.52 5.14 -2.09
CA GLU A 103 10.77 5.48 -0.69
C GLU A 103 11.92 6.49 -0.57
N VAL A 104 11.72 7.55 0.19
CA VAL A 104 12.73 8.59 0.44
C VAL A 104 13.89 8.04 1.28
N GLU A 105 13.58 7.36 2.38
CA GLU A 105 14.57 6.88 3.35
C GLU A 105 15.59 5.92 2.71
N TYR A 106 15.12 5.00 1.87
CA TYR A 106 15.94 3.94 1.29
C TYR A 106 16.24 4.14 -0.20
N ALA A 107 15.72 5.20 -0.82
CA ALA A 107 15.86 5.50 -2.25
C ALA A 107 15.53 4.32 -3.18
N ARG A 108 14.48 3.56 -2.87
CA ARG A 108 14.09 2.32 -3.58
C ARG A 108 12.59 2.23 -3.81
N ALA A 109 12.15 1.32 -4.67
CA ALA A 109 10.73 1.08 -4.89
C ALA A 109 10.02 0.64 -3.61
N ALA A 110 8.83 1.18 -3.37
CA ALA A 110 8.01 0.82 -2.21
C ALA A 110 7.53 -0.64 -2.28
N ILE A 111 7.35 -1.26 -1.10
CA ILE A 111 6.82 -2.63 -1.01
C ILE A 111 5.32 -2.62 -1.29
N ASP A 112 4.91 -3.39 -2.30
CA ASP A 112 3.49 -3.55 -2.69
C ASP A 112 2.66 -4.12 -1.54
N ARG A 113 1.46 -3.58 -1.38
CA ARG A 113 0.49 -3.98 -0.37
C ARG A 113 -0.92 -3.56 -0.79
N PRO A 114 -1.97 -4.21 -0.28
CA PRO A 114 -3.33 -3.77 -0.55
C PRO A 114 -3.63 -2.43 0.12
N TRP A 115 -4.64 -1.75 -0.43
CA TRP A 115 -5.17 -0.49 0.06
C TRP A 115 -6.42 -0.73 0.89
N VAL A 116 -6.76 0.18 1.80
CA VAL A 116 -8.03 0.13 2.54
C VAL A 116 -9.07 0.96 1.81
N PHE A 117 -10.22 0.36 1.50
CA PHE A 117 -11.39 1.10 1.03
C PHE A 117 -12.01 1.93 2.17
N ALA A 118 -11.47 3.12 2.36
CA ALA A 118 -11.88 4.07 3.39
C ALA A 118 -13.25 4.71 3.08
N GLY A 119 -13.56 4.92 1.80
CA GLY A 119 -14.87 5.39 1.35
C GLY A 119 -15.09 6.91 1.37
N SER A 120 -14.13 7.70 1.85
CA SER A 120 -14.27 9.14 2.13
C SER A 120 -15.29 9.48 3.22
N ARG A 121 -15.04 10.59 3.92
CA ARG A 121 -16.04 11.21 4.79
C ARG A 121 -17.25 11.66 3.97
N ARG A 122 -18.46 11.53 4.55
CA ARG A 122 -19.71 12.06 3.99
C ARG A 122 -19.94 13.49 4.47
N MET A 123 -20.32 14.35 3.56
CA MET A 123 -20.70 15.74 3.80
C MET A 123 -22.19 15.84 4.17
N GLU A 124 -22.62 17.00 4.68
CA GLU A 124 -24.04 17.25 5.06
C GLU A 124 -25.01 17.12 3.89
N ASP A 125 -24.58 17.46 2.67
CA ASP A 125 -25.35 17.33 1.43
C ASP A 125 -25.36 15.91 0.85
N GLY A 126 -24.73 14.95 1.55
CA GLY A 126 -24.63 13.55 1.15
C GLY A 126 -23.49 13.25 0.16
N SER A 127 -22.77 14.27 -0.33
CA SER A 127 -21.60 14.09 -1.20
C SER A 127 -20.41 13.50 -0.43
N LEU A 128 -19.45 12.94 -1.16
CA LEU A 128 -18.18 12.52 -0.58
C LEU A 128 -17.22 13.72 -0.52
N ALA A 129 -16.54 13.89 0.61
CA ALA A 129 -15.52 14.93 0.76
C ALA A 129 -14.43 14.85 -0.33
N ALA A 130 -14.02 13.63 -0.72
CA ALA A 130 -13.11 13.36 -1.82
C ALA A 130 -13.49 14.04 -3.15
N ASP A 131 -14.78 14.14 -3.47
CA ASP A 131 -15.25 14.81 -4.70
C ASP A 131 -14.98 16.31 -4.69
N ARG A 132 -14.84 16.91 -3.50
CA ARG A 132 -14.57 18.33 -3.30
C ARG A 132 -13.08 18.61 -3.07
N SER A 133 -12.42 17.77 -2.27
CA SER A 133 -11.02 17.96 -1.86
C SER A 133 -10.02 17.48 -2.90
N GLY A 134 -10.40 16.54 -3.76
CA GLY A 134 -9.47 15.86 -4.66
C GLY A 134 -8.88 14.57 -4.08
N SER A 135 -9.17 14.24 -2.82
CA SER A 135 -8.51 13.16 -2.06
C SER A 135 -8.87 11.76 -2.59
N GLY A 136 -7.99 11.18 -3.39
CA GLY A 136 -8.19 9.87 -4.02
C GLY A 136 -7.54 8.73 -3.24
N LEU A 137 -6.41 8.25 -3.76
CA LEU A 137 -5.57 7.19 -3.20
C LEU A 137 -4.44 7.86 -2.41
N ALA A 138 -4.69 8.09 -1.13
CA ALA A 138 -3.75 8.79 -0.25
C ALA A 138 -2.69 7.84 0.30
N ILE A 139 -1.44 8.30 0.27
CA ILE A 139 -0.30 7.64 0.92
C ILE A 139 0.12 8.36 2.21
N VAL A 140 -0.67 9.34 2.64
CA VAL A 140 -0.56 10.09 3.90
C VAL A 140 -1.90 10.02 4.65
N ASP A 141 -1.88 10.41 5.92
CA ASP A 141 -3.05 10.45 6.80
C ASP A 141 -4.00 11.59 6.39
N ASP A 142 -4.88 11.30 5.43
CA ASP A 142 -5.90 12.22 4.92
C ASP A 142 -7.33 11.76 5.29
N GLY A 143 -8.05 12.59 6.03
CA GLY A 143 -9.41 12.33 6.50
C GLY A 143 -10.50 12.35 5.41
N ASP A 144 -10.16 12.79 4.19
CA ASP A 144 -11.11 12.86 3.07
C ASP A 144 -10.85 11.81 1.98
N CYS A 145 -9.82 10.97 2.11
CA CYS A 145 -9.42 10.04 1.06
C CYS A 145 -10.44 8.90 0.81
N LEU A 146 -10.47 8.44 -0.45
CA LEU A 146 -11.27 7.29 -0.87
C LEU A 146 -10.59 5.96 -0.54
N LEU A 147 -9.28 5.88 -0.77
CA LEU A 147 -8.42 4.72 -0.51
C LEU A 147 -7.23 5.18 0.31
N ALA A 148 -6.88 4.41 1.35
CA ALA A 148 -5.86 4.78 2.34
C ALA A 148 -4.86 3.65 2.57
N LEU A 149 -3.71 4.00 3.15
CA LEU A 149 -2.75 3.04 3.72
C LEU A 149 -3.02 2.80 5.21
N THR A 150 -2.71 1.62 5.70
CA THR A 150 -2.80 1.28 7.13
C THR A 150 -1.67 1.85 7.96
N ARG A 151 -0.48 2.04 7.35
CA ARG A 151 0.62 2.79 7.96
C ARG A 151 0.28 4.26 8.02
N SER A 152 0.48 4.85 9.20
CA SER A 152 0.37 6.28 9.41
C SER A 152 1.57 6.98 8.80
N HIS A 153 1.29 7.97 7.97
CA HIS A 153 2.29 8.82 7.31
C HIS A 153 1.80 10.25 7.34
N THR A 154 2.66 11.16 7.79
CA THR A 154 2.36 12.59 7.86
C THR A 154 2.21 13.23 6.49
N SER A 155 1.36 14.25 6.38
CA SER A 155 1.19 15.11 5.20
C SER A 155 2.07 16.38 5.26
N ARG A 156 3.07 16.42 6.14
CA ARG A 156 4.02 17.54 6.19
C ARG A 156 5.02 17.39 5.05
N ASN A 157 5.14 18.43 4.22
CA ASN A 157 5.97 18.43 3.03
C ASN A 157 7.41 17.93 3.26
N GLU A 158 8.03 18.33 4.37
CA GLU A 158 9.40 17.97 4.75
C GLU A 158 9.56 16.52 5.26
N GLU A 159 8.46 15.84 5.57
CA GLU A 159 8.42 14.49 6.15
C GLU A 159 7.72 13.47 5.22
N LEU A 160 7.40 13.83 3.97
CA LEU A 160 6.78 12.92 3.01
C LEU A 160 7.69 11.73 2.70
N TRP A 161 7.15 10.52 2.86
CA TRP A 161 7.94 9.26 2.82
C TRP A 161 8.22 8.74 1.41
N ALA A 162 7.50 9.23 0.39
CA ALA A 162 7.58 8.73 -0.97
C ALA A 162 7.67 9.84 -2.01
N LEU A 163 8.36 9.51 -3.10
CA LEU A 163 8.49 10.29 -4.32
C LEU A 163 7.86 9.53 -5.49
N ALA A 164 7.47 10.26 -6.53
CA ALA A 164 7.16 9.68 -7.82
C ALA A 164 8.41 9.08 -8.48
N ASP A 165 8.33 7.83 -8.95
CA ASP A 165 9.41 7.18 -9.70
C ASP A 165 9.24 7.41 -11.20
N ALA A 166 9.90 8.45 -11.72
CA ALA A 166 9.84 8.79 -13.14
C ALA A 166 10.24 7.64 -14.07
N ALA A 167 11.13 6.72 -13.64
CA ALA A 167 11.55 5.60 -14.46
C ALA A 167 10.44 4.55 -14.62
N ALA A 168 9.54 4.43 -13.63
CA ALA A 168 8.43 3.50 -13.63
C ALA A 168 7.11 4.10 -14.16
N ILE A 169 6.95 5.42 -14.08
CA ILE A 169 5.74 6.13 -14.50
C ILE A 169 5.83 6.51 -15.98
N PRO A 170 4.80 6.21 -16.82
CA PRO A 170 4.82 6.62 -18.22
C PRO A 170 4.80 8.14 -18.39
N SER A 171 5.10 8.62 -19.61
CA SER A 171 5.22 10.05 -19.93
C SER A 171 4.00 10.87 -19.49
N LEU A 172 4.23 12.14 -19.16
CA LEU A 172 3.15 13.06 -18.79
C LEU A 172 2.04 13.05 -19.84
N ARG A 173 0.79 13.17 -19.39
CA ARG A 173 -0.42 13.10 -20.22
C ARG A 173 -0.73 11.73 -20.82
N THR A 174 0.03 10.68 -20.49
CA THR A 174 -0.35 9.30 -20.84
C THR A 174 -1.69 8.97 -20.21
N ARG A 175 -2.62 8.44 -21.03
CA ARG A 175 -3.88 7.92 -20.54
C ARG A 175 -3.64 6.59 -19.82
N VAL A 176 -4.22 6.46 -18.65
CA VAL A 176 -4.10 5.27 -17.81
C VAL A 176 -5.49 4.83 -17.38
N THR A 177 -5.64 3.54 -17.12
CA THR A 177 -6.82 2.97 -16.48
C THR A 177 -6.42 2.52 -15.08
N LEU A 178 -7.02 3.13 -14.06
CA LEU A 178 -6.99 2.62 -12.70
C LEU A 178 -7.85 1.36 -12.64
N VAL A 179 -7.30 0.26 -12.14
CA VAL A 179 -7.98 -1.01 -11.95
C VAL A 179 -8.03 -1.32 -10.46
N LEU A 180 -9.24 -1.49 -9.94
CA LEU A 180 -9.51 -1.75 -8.53
C LEU A 180 -10.28 -3.06 -8.38
N ARG A 181 -9.88 -3.89 -7.42
CA ARG A 181 -10.56 -5.16 -7.13
C ARG A 181 -10.36 -5.60 -5.70
N ALA A 182 -11.14 -6.56 -5.23
CA ALA A 182 -10.92 -7.20 -3.94
C ALA A 182 -9.46 -7.68 -3.84
N ALA A 183 -8.81 -7.34 -2.73
CA ALA A 183 -7.41 -7.68 -2.53
C ALA A 183 -7.21 -9.20 -2.46
N ARG A 184 -6.11 -9.65 -3.05
CA ARG A 184 -5.74 -11.07 -3.05
C ARG A 184 -4.61 -11.33 -2.05
N PRO A 185 -4.55 -12.55 -1.47
CA PRO A 185 -3.42 -12.95 -0.64
C PRO A 185 -2.09 -12.74 -1.37
N ARG A 186 -1.11 -12.22 -0.65
CA ARG A 186 0.27 -12.01 -1.11
C ARG A 186 1.20 -12.80 -0.21
N SER A 187 2.35 -13.17 -0.76
CA SER A 187 3.41 -13.81 0.00
C SER A 187 4.64 -12.92 -0.06
N TYR A 188 5.19 -12.65 1.12
CA TYR A 188 6.45 -11.92 1.28
C TYR A 188 7.52 -12.90 1.77
N ALA A 189 8.70 -12.86 1.15
CA ALA A 189 9.86 -13.58 1.66
C ALA A 189 10.41 -12.80 2.86
N VAL A 190 10.11 -13.28 4.07
CA VAL A 190 10.56 -12.63 5.31
C VAL A 190 11.76 -13.37 5.90
N ALA A 191 12.80 -12.61 6.21
CA ALA A 191 13.98 -13.09 6.92
C ALA A 191 14.33 -12.16 8.07
N VAL A 192 15.03 -12.69 9.08
CA VAL A 192 15.63 -11.92 10.17
C VAL A 192 17.10 -12.26 10.20
N ASP A 193 17.95 -11.24 10.27
CA ASP A 193 19.41 -11.42 10.32
C ASP A 193 19.96 -11.52 11.76
N PHE A 194 21.27 -11.69 11.89
CA PHE A 194 21.99 -11.77 13.17
C PHE A 194 21.91 -10.49 14.02
N ARG A 195 21.37 -9.39 13.49
CA ARG A 195 21.13 -8.14 14.23
C ARG A 195 19.69 -8.06 14.73
N GLY A 196 18.87 -9.07 14.46
CA GLY A 196 17.44 -9.03 14.71
C GLY A 196 16.74 -8.00 13.84
N THR A 197 17.26 -7.70 12.65
CA THR A 197 16.63 -6.79 11.69
C THR A 197 15.84 -7.61 10.66
N ALA A 198 14.60 -7.21 10.42
CA ALA A 198 13.74 -7.87 9.44
C ALA A 198 14.07 -7.44 8.01
N ARG A 199 13.94 -8.39 7.08
CA ARG A 199 13.98 -8.18 5.65
C ARG A 199 12.71 -8.73 5.01
N VAL A 200 12.13 -7.97 4.09
CA VAL A 200 11.00 -8.37 3.24
C VAL A 200 11.48 -8.34 1.79
N ASP A 201 11.37 -9.47 1.09
CA ASP A 201 11.84 -9.65 -0.29
C ASP A 201 13.29 -9.20 -0.47
N GLY A 202 14.12 -9.53 0.53
CA GLY A 202 15.54 -9.21 0.58
C GLY A 202 15.87 -7.78 1.02
N ARG A 203 14.88 -6.95 1.36
CA ARG A 203 15.03 -5.52 1.70
C ARG A 203 14.80 -5.28 3.18
N TYR A 204 15.67 -4.51 3.85
CA TYR A 204 15.45 -4.13 5.25
C TYR A 204 14.15 -3.35 5.45
N VAL A 205 13.39 -3.67 6.49
CA VAL A 205 12.15 -2.99 6.86
C VAL A 205 12.11 -2.73 8.37
N ALA A 206 11.39 -1.67 8.78
CA ALA A 206 11.07 -1.46 10.18
C ALA A 206 10.12 -2.56 10.69
N ASP A 207 10.14 -2.83 12.00
CA ASP A 207 9.28 -3.86 12.60
C ASP A 207 7.80 -3.52 12.40
N GLU A 208 7.43 -2.23 12.41
CA GLU A 208 6.03 -1.84 12.21
C GLU A 208 5.57 -2.03 10.75
N ASP A 209 6.45 -1.91 9.77
CA ASP A 209 6.12 -2.21 8.37
C ASP A 209 5.95 -3.72 8.18
N LEU A 210 6.80 -4.54 8.81
CA LEU A 210 6.59 -5.98 8.83
C LEU A 210 5.28 -6.36 9.52
N ALA A 211 4.98 -5.74 10.67
CA ALA A 211 3.75 -5.97 11.40
C ALA A 211 2.51 -5.58 10.57
N ASP A 212 2.58 -4.46 9.85
CA ASP A 212 1.53 -4.02 8.93
C ASP A 212 1.27 -5.02 7.81
N LEU A 213 2.33 -5.50 7.13
CA LEU A 213 2.20 -6.50 6.07
C LEU A 213 1.57 -7.80 6.57
N ILE A 214 1.97 -8.28 7.74
CA ILE A 214 1.39 -9.49 8.36
C ILE A 214 -0.07 -9.23 8.77
N GLY A 215 -0.37 -8.05 9.34
CA GLY A 215 -1.72 -7.66 9.71
C GLY A 215 -2.66 -7.58 8.50
N LEU A 216 -2.20 -7.05 7.38
CA LEU A 216 -2.94 -7.04 6.11
C LEU A 216 -3.19 -8.46 5.58
N ALA A 217 -2.20 -9.35 5.69
CA ALA A 217 -2.38 -10.75 5.30
C ALA A 217 -3.42 -11.47 6.19
N LEU A 218 -3.40 -11.23 7.50
CA LEU A 218 -4.38 -11.78 8.46
C LEU A 218 -5.81 -11.26 8.23
N ARG A 219 -5.96 -10.03 7.72
CA ARG A 219 -7.27 -9.49 7.33
C ARG A 219 -7.85 -10.19 6.10
N LEU A 220 -7.00 -10.65 5.18
CA LEU A 220 -7.41 -11.39 3.99
C LEU A 220 -7.67 -12.87 4.30
N ASP A 221 -6.84 -13.45 5.17
CA ASP A 221 -6.93 -14.83 5.62
C ASP A 221 -6.59 -14.90 7.11
N PRO A 222 -7.60 -15.03 7.99
CA PRO A 222 -7.35 -15.17 9.44
C PRO A 222 -6.52 -16.40 9.83
N ALA A 223 -6.37 -17.38 8.93
CA ALA A 223 -5.50 -18.54 9.12
C ALA A 223 -4.08 -18.34 8.54
N TYR A 224 -3.77 -17.14 8.03
CA TYR A 224 -2.46 -16.84 7.47
C TYR A 224 -1.34 -17.03 8.51
N VAL A 225 -0.25 -17.65 8.07
CA VAL A 225 0.97 -17.83 8.86
C VAL A 225 2.16 -17.31 8.07
N GLN A 226 2.81 -16.27 8.59
CA GLN A 226 4.06 -15.76 8.04
C GLN A 226 5.21 -16.73 8.40
N LYS A 227 5.82 -17.31 7.38
CA LYS A 227 7.10 -18.01 7.55
C LYS A 227 8.23 -16.99 7.59
N ILE A 228 9.06 -17.07 8.61
CA ILE A 228 10.22 -16.18 8.81
C ILE A 228 11.49 -17.02 8.83
N THR A 229 12.40 -16.73 7.92
CA THR A 229 13.71 -17.38 7.86
C THR A 229 14.66 -16.73 8.86
N CYS A 230 15.35 -17.52 9.67
CA CYS A 230 16.44 -17.03 10.52
C CYS A 230 17.75 -17.11 9.73
N GLU A 231 18.47 -16.00 9.59
CA GLU A 231 19.72 -15.90 8.85
C GLU A 231 20.87 -15.60 9.83
N ASN A 232 21.50 -16.67 10.34
CA ASN A 232 22.57 -16.59 11.34
C ASN A 232 22.13 -15.87 12.64
N SER A 233 20.85 -15.97 13.00
CA SER A 233 20.29 -15.28 14.16
C SER A 233 20.43 -16.09 15.43
N LEU A 234 20.83 -15.46 16.53
CA LEU A 234 20.77 -16.11 17.84
C LEU A 234 19.31 -16.23 18.29
N ARG A 235 19.04 -17.19 19.17
CA ARG A 235 17.72 -17.34 19.81
C ARG A 235 17.24 -16.05 20.50
N SER A 236 18.17 -15.27 21.05
CA SER A 236 17.87 -13.97 21.65
C SER A 236 17.36 -12.95 20.64
N ASP A 237 17.92 -12.95 19.43
CA ASP A 237 17.57 -12.00 18.38
C ASP A 237 16.17 -12.30 17.84
N VAL A 238 15.89 -13.58 17.60
CA VAL A 238 14.55 -14.08 17.23
C VAL A 238 13.52 -13.72 18.31
N ALA A 239 13.84 -13.97 19.58
CA ALA A 239 12.95 -13.64 20.69
C ALA A 239 12.70 -12.11 20.82
N ALA A 240 13.69 -11.29 20.48
CA ALA A 240 13.55 -9.83 20.47
C ALA A 240 12.61 -9.37 19.36
N VAL A 241 12.79 -9.87 18.12
CA VAL A 241 11.89 -9.54 17.00
C VAL A 241 10.47 -10.02 17.29
N GLN A 242 10.31 -11.26 17.76
CA GLN A 242 8.99 -11.79 18.14
C GLN A 242 8.30 -10.89 19.15
N ARG A 243 9.01 -10.42 20.18
CA ARG A 243 8.45 -9.50 21.18
C ARG A 243 8.01 -8.17 20.55
N ARG A 244 8.80 -7.60 19.65
CA ARG A 244 8.45 -6.33 18.98
C ARG A 244 7.24 -6.49 18.06
N LEU A 245 7.15 -7.60 17.31
CA LEU A 245 5.97 -7.93 16.50
C LEU A 245 4.71 -8.14 17.35
N LEU A 246 4.82 -8.80 18.51
CA LEU A 246 3.71 -8.97 19.44
C LEU A 246 3.23 -7.62 20.01
N LEU A 247 4.17 -6.73 20.36
CA LEU A 247 3.85 -5.37 20.81
C LEU A 247 3.20 -4.53 19.69
N ALA A 248 3.56 -4.79 18.44
CA ALA A 248 2.92 -4.21 17.25
C ALA A 248 1.57 -4.87 16.89
N GLY A 249 1.08 -5.82 17.70
CA GLY A 249 -0.24 -6.42 17.54
C GLY A 249 -0.29 -7.68 16.67
N VAL A 250 0.85 -8.21 16.22
CA VAL A 250 0.89 -9.45 15.44
C VAL A 250 0.70 -10.65 16.37
N PRO A 251 -0.31 -11.52 16.17
CA PRO A 251 -0.52 -12.70 17.01
C PRO A 251 0.63 -13.69 16.86
N ALA A 252 1.08 -14.28 17.97
CA ALA A 252 2.15 -15.29 17.94
C ALA A 252 1.81 -16.49 17.05
N ALA A 253 0.52 -16.86 16.97
CA ALA A 253 0.05 -17.95 16.12
C ALA A 253 0.20 -17.68 14.62
N ALA A 254 0.33 -16.41 14.22
CA ALA A 254 0.55 -16.00 12.83
C ALA A 254 2.03 -16.07 12.42
N LEU A 255 2.93 -16.46 13.32
CA LEU A 255 4.38 -16.47 13.08
C LEU A 255 4.93 -17.89 13.13
N HIS A 256 5.64 -18.26 12.07
CA HIS A 256 6.38 -19.51 12.00
C HIS A 256 7.85 -19.25 11.72
N TRP A 257 8.69 -19.50 12.72
CA TRP A 257 10.13 -19.29 12.64
C TRP A 257 10.82 -20.55 12.08
N GLY A 258 11.41 -20.41 10.90
CA GLY A 258 12.21 -21.44 10.26
C GLY A 258 13.56 -21.64 10.94
N ALA A 259 14.15 -22.83 10.78
CA ALA A 259 15.52 -23.09 11.21
C ALA A 259 16.52 -22.27 10.38
N ASP A 260 17.69 -22.00 10.94
CA ASP A 260 18.77 -21.31 10.22
C ASP A 260 19.07 -22.03 8.90
N THR A 261 19.11 -21.28 7.81
CA THR A 261 19.71 -21.80 6.57
C THR A 261 21.20 -21.49 6.67
N PRO A 262 22.09 -22.47 6.91
CA PRO A 262 23.52 -22.20 6.93
C PRO A 262 23.90 -21.66 5.55
N THR A 263 24.36 -20.40 5.53
CA THR A 263 25.00 -19.83 4.34
C THR A 263 26.22 -20.69 4.04
N GLY A 264 26.25 -21.26 2.84
CA GLY A 264 27.22 -22.28 2.43
C GLY A 264 28.64 -21.91 2.81
N GLY A 265 29.33 -22.84 3.47
CA GLY A 265 30.77 -22.75 3.68
C GLY A 265 31.50 -22.65 2.32
N PRO A 266 32.68 -22.00 2.27
CA PRO A 266 33.44 -21.92 1.04
C PRO A 266 33.71 -23.33 0.52
N GLN A 267 33.34 -23.57 -0.74
CA GLN A 267 33.86 -24.72 -1.48
C GLN A 267 35.37 -24.53 -1.59
N SER A 268 36.12 -25.17 -0.70
CA SER A 268 37.54 -25.42 -0.89
C SER A 268 37.67 -26.46 -2.00
N ALA A 269 38.03 -25.99 -3.19
CA ALA A 269 38.55 -26.84 -4.25
C ALA A 269 40.01 -27.24 -3.94
N PRO A 270 40.36 -28.52 -4.01
CA PRO A 270 41.67 -28.95 -4.52
C PRO A 270 41.64 -29.09 -6.05
#